data_AF-A0A919R475-F1
#
_entry.id   AF-A0A919R475-F1
#
_cell.length_a   1.000
_cell.length_b   1.000
_cell.length_c   1.000
_cell.angle_alpha   90.00
_cell.angle_beta   90.00
_cell.angle_gamma   90.00
#
_symmetry.space_group_name_H-M   'P 1'
#
loop_
_entity.id
_entity.type
_entity.pdbx_description
1 polymer ?
#
loop_
_entity_poly.entity_id
_entity_poly.type
_entity_poly.pdbx_seq_one_letter_code
_entity_poly.pdbx_strand_id
1 'polypeptide(L)'
;MAISPETAFPALYHAADRGAIVGQRRLLMATGVRLASLVAAAMFGAVSLDTGRLDAAAVGAAAALATALVTEVYLLSVRPDRQWYEARAAAESAKTLAWRYVVGGEPFGRETGGDEHVDRLLMHRYSEIIRGIHGFAPIPPLEEESQVTTVMRTIRGLSLAERKRHYLTGRINDQRIWYARKAGFHERRSARWSVALAALEAGGLIAAVLTAVQVVDLDLPGIVGAVAAAGIAWLQTRQHQQLATSYSIAALELADILSRVEGPSTEAEWAHFVDESEEAISREHMLWWGSRS
;
A
#
# COMPACT_ATOMS: atom_id res chain seq x y z
N MET A 1 26.88 11.16 9.96
CA MET A 1 25.82 11.36 8.94
C MET A 1 25.12 10.02 8.78
N ALA A 2 23.86 9.90 9.21
CA ALA A 2 23.12 8.66 9.02
C ALA A 2 22.94 8.46 7.51
N ILE A 3 23.61 7.45 6.96
CA ILE A 3 23.39 7.03 5.58
C ILE A 3 21.95 6.54 5.53
N SER A 4 21.01 7.33 5.00
CA SER A 4 19.67 6.85 4.71
C SER A 4 19.81 5.81 3.60
N PRO A 5 19.61 4.52 3.89
CA PRO A 5 19.87 3.45 2.93
C PRO A 5 18.88 3.44 1.76
N GLU A 6 17.86 4.31 1.79
CA GLU A 6 16.80 4.31 0.79
C GLU A 6 17.26 4.71 -0.61
N THR A 7 18.27 5.59 -0.74
CA THR A 7 18.88 5.94 -2.04
C THR A 7 20.03 4.99 -2.43
N ALA A 8 20.36 4.02 -1.57
CA ALA A 8 21.42 3.04 -1.77
C ALA A 8 20.87 1.61 -1.92
N PHE A 9 19.54 1.47 -2.02
CA PHE A 9 18.89 0.19 -2.21
C PHE A 9 19.08 -0.34 -3.64
N PRO A 10 18.88 -1.65 -3.86
CA PRO A 10 19.02 -2.26 -5.17
C PRO A 10 18.06 -1.67 -6.21
N ALA A 11 18.46 -1.66 -7.47
CA ALA A 11 17.60 -1.28 -8.60
C ALA A 11 16.24 -2.01 -8.60
N LEU A 12 16.20 -3.28 -8.13
CA LEU A 12 14.97 -4.05 -8.01
C LEU A 12 13.97 -3.37 -7.07
N TYR A 13 14.43 -2.86 -5.93
CA TYR A 13 13.58 -2.14 -4.97
C TYR A 13 12.96 -0.91 -5.64
N HIS A 14 13.78 -0.09 -6.31
CA HIS A 14 13.30 1.13 -6.97
C HIS A 14 12.31 0.83 -8.10
N ALA A 15 12.56 -0.19 -8.91
CA ALA A 15 11.66 -0.59 -9.98
C ALA A 15 10.31 -1.10 -9.44
N ALA A 16 10.35 -1.93 -8.40
CA ALA A 16 9.16 -2.48 -7.75
C ALA A 16 8.36 -1.40 -6.99
N ASP A 17 9.02 -0.51 -6.26
CA ASP A 17 8.35 0.58 -5.52
C ASP A 17 7.64 1.56 -6.46
N ARG A 18 8.27 1.92 -7.59
CA ARG A 18 7.59 2.69 -8.65
C ARG A 18 6.37 1.96 -9.20
N GLY A 19 6.47 0.65 -9.43
CA GLY A 19 5.35 -0.19 -9.84
C GLY A 19 4.19 -0.15 -8.84
N ALA A 20 4.51 -0.23 -7.54
CA ALA A 20 3.53 -0.19 -6.46
C ALA A 20 2.79 1.16 -6.42
N ILE A 21 3.52 2.28 -6.54
CA ILE A 21 2.93 3.63 -6.56
C ILE A 21 1.98 3.80 -7.76
N VAL A 22 2.40 3.35 -8.95
CA VAL A 22 1.59 3.44 -10.17
C VAL A 22 0.34 2.57 -10.05
N GLY A 23 0.47 1.32 -9.60
CA GLY A 23 -0.65 0.41 -9.38
C GLY A 23 -1.68 0.98 -8.40
N GLN A 24 -1.21 1.49 -7.25
CA GLN A 24 -2.09 2.11 -6.25
C GLN A 24 -2.83 3.32 -6.82
N ARG A 25 -2.14 4.19 -7.54
CA ARG A 25 -2.75 5.37 -8.15
C ARG A 25 -3.81 4.99 -9.18
N ARG A 26 -3.53 4.00 -10.04
CA ARG A 26 -4.48 3.48 -11.03
C ARG A 26 -5.73 2.91 -10.38
N LEU A 27 -5.56 2.09 -9.34
CA LEU A 27 -6.68 1.53 -8.57
C LEU A 27 -7.56 2.65 -7.99
N LEU A 28 -6.97 3.58 -7.23
CA LEU A 28 -7.72 4.65 -6.57
C LEU A 28 -8.39 5.60 -7.57
N MET A 29 -7.73 5.92 -8.69
CA MET A 29 -8.32 6.75 -9.74
C MET A 29 -9.47 6.05 -10.44
N ALA A 30 -9.30 4.80 -10.87
CA ALA A 30 -10.35 4.04 -11.53
C ALA A 30 -11.56 3.82 -10.61
N THR A 31 -11.35 3.44 -9.34
CA THR A 31 -12.43 3.35 -8.37
C THR A 31 -13.12 4.71 -8.19
N GLY A 32 -12.36 5.81 -8.09
CA GLY A 32 -12.92 7.16 -7.97
C GLY A 32 -13.77 7.56 -9.18
N VAL A 33 -13.28 7.33 -10.41
CA VAL A 33 -14.00 7.60 -11.66
C VAL A 33 -15.28 6.79 -11.74
N ARG A 34 -15.23 5.50 -11.42
CA ARG A 34 -16.40 4.63 -11.41
C ARG A 34 -17.47 5.13 -10.45
N LEU A 35 -17.09 5.42 -9.19
CA LEU A 35 -18.03 5.88 -8.17
C LEU A 35 -18.63 7.25 -8.53
N ALA A 36 -17.81 8.19 -9.02
CA ALA A 36 -18.29 9.48 -9.48
C ALA A 36 -19.25 9.36 -10.67
N SER A 37 -18.98 8.42 -11.59
CA SER A 37 -19.85 8.15 -12.74
C SER A 37 -21.20 7.57 -12.31
N LEU A 38 -21.23 6.69 -11.31
CA LEU A 38 -22.50 6.18 -10.75
C LEU A 38 -23.32 7.28 -10.07
N VAL A 39 -22.68 8.18 -9.33
CA VAL A 39 -23.35 9.36 -8.75
C VAL A 39 -23.87 10.30 -9.85
N ALA A 40 -23.07 10.54 -10.89
CA ALA A 40 -23.50 11.35 -12.03
C ALA A 40 -24.71 10.74 -12.75
N ALA A 41 -24.74 9.43 -12.92
CA ALA A 41 -25.89 8.73 -13.50
C ALA A 41 -27.16 8.94 -12.66
N ALA A 42 -27.07 8.88 -11.34
CA ALA A 42 -28.20 9.13 -10.45
C ALA A 42 -28.68 10.58 -10.52
N MET A 43 -27.76 11.56 -10.59
CA MET A 43 -28.12 12.97 -10.74
C MET A 43 -28.81 13.26 -12.07
N PHE A 44 -28.32 12.70 -13.18
CA PHE A 44 -28.97 12.85 -14.48
C PHE A 44 -30.34 12.16 -14.51
N GLY A 45 -30.47 10.97 -13.92
CA GLY A 45 -31.75 10.25 -13.85
C GLY A 45 -32.81 10.93 -12.98
N ALA A 46 -32.40 11.78 -12.04
CA ALA A 46 -33.29 12.54 -11.17
C ALA A 46 -33.88 13.81 -11.82
N VAL A 47 -33.42 14.19 -13.01
CA VAL A 47 -33.91 15.36 -13.75
C VAL A 47 -34.56 14.88 -15.05
N SER A 48 -35.81 15.27 -15.29
CA SER A 48 -36.46 15.10 -16.59
C SER A 48 -36.32 16.40 -17.39
N LEU A 49 -35.48 16.40 -18.42
CA LEU A 49 -35.36 17.52 -19.34
C LEU A 49 -36.05 17.15 -20.65
N ASP A 50 -37.37 17.30 -20.68
CA ASP A 50 -38.17 17.04 -21.87
C ASP A 50 -37.79 18.03 -22.98
N THR A 51 -36.91 17.58 -23.88
CA THR A 51 -36.31 18.36 -24.97
C THR A 51 -36.73 17.84 -26.35
N GLY A 52 -37.82 17.06 -26.43
CA GLY A 52 -38.36 16.53 -27.67
C GLY A 52 -38.07 15.03 -27.85
N ARG A 53 -37.47 14.62 -28.99
CA ARG A 53 -37.30 13.18 -29.35
C ARG A 53 -36.27 12.41 -28.52
N LEU A 54 -35.35 13.10 -27.84
CA LEU A 54 -34.28 12.53 -27.02
C LEU A 54 -34.14 13.38 -25.76
N ASP A 55 -34.33 12.77 -24.60
CA ASP A 55 -34.09 13.39 -23.31
C ASP A 55 -32.57 13.49 -23.06
N ALA A 56 -32.05 14.72 -23.03
CA ALA A 56 -30.64 14.99 -22.81
C ALA A 56 -30.14 14.46 -21.45
N ALA A 57 -31.00 14.45 -20.43
CA ALA A 57 -30.67 13.90 -19.11
C ALA A 57 -30.53 12.37 -19.20
N ALA A 58 -31.42 11.69 -19.92
CA ALA A 58 -31.31 10.25 -20.17
C ALA A 58 -30.03 9.88 -20.92
N VAL A 59 -29.62 10.68 -21.91
CA VAL A 59 -28.33 10.48 -22.63
C VAL A 59 -27.14 10.68 -21.67
N GLY A 60 -27.18 11.70 -20.81
CA GLY A 60 -26.17 11.93 -19.78
C GLY A 60 -26.06 10.76 -18.80
N ALA A 61 -27.19 10.23 -18.33
CA ALA A 61 -27.24 9.06 -17.45
C ALA A 61 -26.66 7.81 -18.14
N ALA A 62 -27.02 7.57 -19.40
CA ALA A 62 -26.49 6.44 -20.18
C ALA A 62 -24.97 6.53 -20.37
N ALA A 63 -24.44 7.72 -20.70
CA ALA A 63 -23.00 7.95 -20.85
C ALA A 63 -22.24 7.75 -19.53
N ALA A 64 -22.82 8.21 -18.41
CA ALA A 64 -22.25 8.02 -17.07
C ALA A 64 -22.21 6.52 -16.68
N LEU A 65 -23.30 5.77 -16.91
CA LEU A 65 -23.33 4.33 -16.68
C LEU A 65 -22.35 3.57 -17.59
N ALA A 66 -22.24 3.94 -18.86
CA ALA A 66 -21.26 3.35 -19.77
C ALA A 66 -19.83 3.58 -19.26
N THR A 67 -19.52 4.78 -18.76
CA THR A 67 -18.21 5.11 -18.17
C THR A 67 -17.94 4.26 -16.93
N ALA A 68 -18.92 4.11 -16.04
CA ALA A 68 -18.81 3.25 -14.86
C ALA A 68 -18.55 1.78 -15.23
N LEU A 69 -19.27 1.27 -16.24
CA LEU A 69 -19.12 -0.10 -16.74
C LEU A 69 -17.74 -0.33 -17.38
N VAL A 70 -17.28 0.57 -18.25
CA VAL A 70 -15.94 0.48 -18.87
C VAL A 70 -14.86 0.49 -17.79
N THR A 71 -15.03 1.33 -16.76
CA THR A 71 -14.09 1.41 -15.65
C THR A 71 -14.12 0.14 -14.78
N GLU A 72 -15.28 -0.47 -14.57
CA GLU A 72 -15.40 -1.77 -13.90
C GLU A 72 -14.72 -2.88 -14.69
N VAL A 73 -14.96 -2.95 -16.00
CA VAL A 73 -14.28 -3.92 -16.87
C VAL A 73 -12.77 -3.73 -16.82
N TYR A 74 -12.28 -2.48 -16.79
CA TYR A 74 -10.87 -2.18 -16.58
C TYR A 74 -10.37 -2.73 -15.23
N LEU A 75 -11.08 -2.47 -14.13
CA LEU A 75 -10.71 -2.96 -12.80
C LEU A 75 -10.65 -4.49 -12.75
N LEU A 76 -11.61 -5.18 -13.38
CA LEU A 76 -11.68 -6.64 -13.40
C LEU A 76 -10.66 -7.29 -14.35
N SER A 77 -10.34 -6.66 -15.47
CA SER A 77 -9.41 -7.20 -16.48
C SER A 77 -7.95 -6.87 -16.17
N VAL A 78 -7.64 -5.61 -15.84
CA VAL A 78 -6.27 -5.14 -15.59
C VAL A 78 -5.82 -5.46 -14.16
N ARG A 79 -6.77 -5.58 -13.21
CA ARG A 79 -6.51 -5.90 -11.80
C ARG A 79 -5.40 -5.03 -11.18
N PRO A 80 -5.49 -3.69 -11.21
CA PRO A 80 -4.48 -2.80 -10.65
C PRO A 80 -4.27 -3.01 -9.14
N ASP A 81 -5.23 -3.61 -8.45
CA ASP A 81 -5.11 -4.12 -7.08
C ASP A 81 -4.02 -5.18 -6.93
N ARG A 82 -3.98 -6.17 -7.84
CA ARG A 82 -2.96 -7.23 -7.87
C ARG A 82 -1.60 -6.67 -8.25
N GLN A 83 -1.55 -5.82 -9.27
CA GLN A 83 -0.32 -5.16 -9.71
C GLN A 83 0.32 -4.36 -8.57
N TRP A 84 -0.49 -3.56 -7.87
CA TRP A 84 -0.04 -2.81 -6.70
C TRP A 84 0.52 -3.74 -5.62
N TYR A 85 -0.20 -4.80 -5.29
CA TYR A 85 0.21 -5.74 -4.25
C TYR A 85 1.53 -6.45 -4.59
N GLU A 86 1.62 -7.08 -5.77
CA GLU A 86 2.81 -7.82 -6.17
C GLU A 86 4.04 -6.90 -6.22
N ALA A 87 3.87 -5.68 -6.72
CA ALA A 87 4.94 -4.69 -6.76
C ALA A 87 5.37 -4.25 -5.35
N ARG A 88 4.41 -4.06 -4.44
CA ARG A 88 4.69 -3.71 -3.04
C ARG A 88 5.40 -4.85 -2.32
N ALA A 89 4.97 -6.10 -2.53
CA ALA A 89 5.58 -7.29 -1.97
C ALA A 89 7.03 -7.46 -2.48
N ALA A 90 7.25 -7.34 -3.79
CA ALA A 90 8.58 -7.41 -4.38
C ALA A 90 9.52 -6.32 -3.84
N ALA A 91 9.03 -5.09 -3.67
CA ALA A 91 9.80 -4.00 -3.09
C ALA A 91 10.20 -4.30 -1.63
N GLU A 92 9.24 -4.72 -0.79
CA GLU A 92 9.52 -5.03 0.61
C GLU A 92 10.43 -6.25 0.77
N SER A 93 10.24 -7.31 -0.03
CA SER A 93 11.15 -8.47 -0.04
C SER A 93 12.58 -8.07 -0.46
N ALA A 94 12.72 -7.20 -1.47
CA ALA A 94 14.03 -6.69 -1.88
C ALA A 94 14.69 -5.86 -0.77
N LYS A 95 13.90 -5.02 -0.06
CA LYS A 95 14.35 -4.23 1.09
C LYS A 95 14.80 -5.11 2.25
N THR A 96 14.01 -6.13 2.61
CA THR A 96 14.34 -7.10 3.65
C THR A 96 15.62 -7.86 3.33
N LEU A 97 15.78 -8.38 2.12
CA LEU A 97 17.00 -9.05 1.69
C LEU A 97 18.22 -8.11 1.70
N ALA A 98 18.04 -6.86 1.27
CA ALA A 98 19.11 -5.86 1.32
C ALA A 98 19.57 -5.63 2.76
N TRP A 99 18.64 -5.50 3.71
CA TRP A 99 18.99 -5.35 5.12
C TRP A 99 19.68 -6.58 5.69
N ARG A 100 19.13 -7.79 5.48
CA ARG A 100 19.77 -9.05 5.89
C ARG A 100 21.20 -9.15 5.35
N TYR A 101 21.41 -8.81 4.08
CA TYR A 101 22.75 -8.77 3.48
C TYR A 101 23.66 -7.75 4.17
N VAL A 102 23.20 -6.51 4.32
CA VAL A 102 24.01 -5.39 4.83
C VAL A 102 24.46 -5.64 6.27
N VAL A 103 23.57 -6.17 7.12
CA VAL A 103 23.88 -6.32 8.54
C VAL A 103 24.43 -7.70 8.89
N GLY A 104 24.46 -8.63 7.94
CA GLY A 104 24.89 -10.01 8.19
C GLY A 104 23.82 -10.88 8.85
N GLY A 105 22.53 -10.60 8.57
CA GLY A 105 21.39 -11.46 8.90
C GLY A 105 21.35 -12.74 8.08
N GLU A 106 20.63 -13.77 8.53
CA GLU A 106 20.44 -14.97 7.71
C GLU A 106 19.67 -14.65 6.41
N PRO A 107 20.00 -15.30 5.27
CA PRO A 107 21.01 -16.34 5.08
C PRO A 107 22.43 -15.81 4.77
N PHE A 108 22.71 -14.53 5.04
CA PHE A 108 23.95 -13.83 4.71
C PHE A 108 24.90 -13.64 5.91
N GLY A 109 24.85 -14.56 6.87
CA GLY A 109 25.71 -14.54 8.06
C GLY A 109 27.19 -14.39 7.70
N ARG A 110 27.99 -13.78 8.58
CA ARG A 110 29.43 -13.60 8.32
C ARG A 110 30.23 -14.90 8.31
N GLU A 111 29.69 -15.94 8.93
CA GLU A 111 30.27 -17.28 8.94
C GLU A 111 29.99 -18.04 7.62
N THR A 112 29.06 -17.53 6.80
CA THR A 112 28.56 -18.16 5.58
C THR A 112 29.40 -17.80 4.34
N GLY A 113 30.65 -18.27 4.31
CA GLY A 113 31.55 -18.13 3.14
C GLY A 113 32.12 -16.72 2.90
N GLY A 114 32.96 -16.59 1.87
CA GLY A 114 33.59 -15.30 1.50
C GLY A 114 32.61 -14.32 0.84
N ASP A 115 32.96 -13.03 0.81
CA ASP A 115 32.08 -11.94 0.34
C ASP A 115 31.49 -12.18 -1.07
N GLU A 116 32.25 -12.78 -1.99
CA GLU A 116 31.74 -13.12 -3.33
C GLU A 116 30.61 -14.15 -3.31
N HIS A 117 30.66 -15.13 -2.40
CA HIS A 117 29.60 -16.14 -2.28
C HIS A 117 28.29 -15.49 -1.82
N VAL A 118 28.40 -14.58 -0.86
CA VAL A 118 27.25 -13.86 -0.30
C VAL A 118 26.64 -12.92 -1.34
N ASP A 119 27.47 -12.22 -2.13
CA ASP A 119 27.00 -11.40 -3.25
C ASP A 119 26.21 -12.24 -4.27
N ARG A 120 26.75 -13.42 -4.66
CA ARG A 120 26.05 -14.35 -5.56
C ARG A 120 24.74 -14.87 -4.98
N LEU A 121 24.71 -15.18 -3.68
CA LEU A 121 23.49 -15.60 -3.00
C LEU A 121 22.43 -14.49 -3.03
N LEU A 122 22.82 -13.24 -2.77
CA LEU A 122 21.89 -12.10 -2.83
C LEU A 122 21.32 -11.93 -4.24
N MET A 123 22.16 -12.01 -5.27
CA MET A 123 21.71 -11.95 -6.67
C MET A 123 20.76 -13.08 -7.02
N HIS A 124 21.04 -14.29 -6.52
CA HIS A 124 20.15 -15.42 -6.70
C HIS A 124 18.78 -15.16 -6.06
N ARG A 125 18.73 -14.69 -4.80
CA ARG A 125 17.47 -14.35 -4.13
C ARG A 125 16.69 -13.24 -4.84
N TYR A 126 17.36 -12.21 -5.35
CA TYR A 126 16.70 -11.18 -6.17
C TYR A 126 16.15 -11.75 -7.49
N SER A 127 16.86 -12.70 -8.12
CA SER A 127 16.35 -13.36 -9.32
C SER A 127 15.10 -14.20 -9.05
N GLU A 128 14.98 -14.81 -7.85
CA GLU A 128 13.77 -15.52 -7.44
C GLU A 128 12.58 -14.56 -7.30
N ILE A 129 12.79 -13.38 -6.70
CA ILE A 129 11.76 -12.33 -6.62
C ILE A 129 11.31 -11.92 -8.03
N ILE A 130 12.26 -11.62 -8.93
CA ILE A 130 11.96 -11.18 -10.29
C ILE A 130 11.16 -12.24 -11.06
N ARG A 131 11.53 -13.53 -10.92
CA ARG A 131 10.81 -14.64 -11.57
C ARG A 131 9.40 -14.85 -11.05
N GLY A 132 9.12 -14.46 -9.81
CA GLY A 132 7.80 -14.54 -9.20
C GLY A 132 6.85 -13.38 -9.57
N ILE A 133 7.34 -12.35 -10.27
CA ILE A 133 6.50 -11.22 -10.70
C ILE A 133 5.75 -11.60 -11.99
N HIS A 134 4.42 -11.61 -11.94
CA HIS A 134 3.57 -11.96 -13.08
C HIS A 134 2.55 -10.87 -13.45
N GLY A 135 2.19 -10.00 -12.50
CA GLY A 135 1.13 -9.00 -12.63
C GLY A 135 1.60 -7.62 -13.10
N PHE A 136 2.91 -7.34 -13.14
CA PHE A 136 3.41 -6.07 -13.66
C PHE A 136 4.80 -6.22 -14.30
N ALA A 137 5.11 -5.37 -15.28
CA ALA A 137 6.45 -5.28 -15.84
C ALA A 137 7.23 -4.20 -15.06
N PRO A 138 8.22 -4.55 -14.21
CA PRO A 138 9.06 -3.55 -13.56
C PRO A 138 9.82 -2.74 -14.63
N ILE A 139 9.74 -1.42 -14.55
CA ILE A 139 10.50 -0.54 -15.44
C ILE A 139 11.91 -0.41 -14.87
N PRO A 140 12.93 -0.96 -15.54
CA PRO A 140 14.30 -0.86 -15.05
C PRO A 140 14.72 0.61 -14.99
N PRO A 141 15.47 1.04 -13.96
CA PRO A 141 16.09 2.36 -13.95
C PRO A 141 17.01 2.52 -15.18
N LEU A 142 17.12 3.75 -15.67
CA LEU A 142 17.94 4.10 -16.84
C LEU A 142 19.44 4.11 -16.50
N GLU A 143 19.78 4.26 -15.22
CA GLU A 143 21.15 4.19 -14.71
C GLU A 143 21.47 2.74 -14.32
N GLU A 144 22.71 2.30 -14.53
CA GLU A 144 23.25 1.00 -14.11
C GLU A 144 23.36 0.93 -12.57
N GLU A 145 22.22 1.00 -11.88
CA GLU A 145 22.13 0.79 -10.45
C GLU A 145 22.42 -0.69 -10.17
N SER A 146 23.60 -0.95 -9.60
CA SER A 146 24.01 -2.29 -9.19
C SER A 146 23.04 -2.87 -8.16
N GLN A 147 22.66 -4.13 -8.33
CA GLN A 147 21.85 -4.85 -7.34
C GLN A 147 22.61 -5.07 -6.01
N VAL A 148 23.95 -5.08 -6.05
CA VAL A 148 24.81 -4.98 -4.86
C VAL A 148 25.54 -3.64 -4.89
N THR A 149 25.07 -2.67 -4.11
CA THR A 149 25.64 -1.32 -4.13
C THR A 149 26.94 -1.25 -3.32
N THR A 150 27.81 -0.28 -3.64
CA THR A 150 29.04 -0.02 -2.89
C THR A 150 28.76 0.32 -1.43
N VAL A 151 27.66 1.02 -1.15
CA VAL A 151 27.22 1.35 0.20
C VAL A 151 26.84 0.08 0.97
N MET A 152 26.13 -0.86 0.34
CA MET A 152 25.78 -2.13 0.96
C MET A 152 27.02 -2.92 1.39
N ARG A 153 28.03 -3.01 0.51
CA ARG A 153 29.32 -3.65 0.84
C ARG A 153 30.07 -2.91 1.95
N THR A 154 30.05 -1.58 1.92
CA THR A 154 30.71 -0.74 2.92
C THR A 154 30.13 -1.00 4.31
N ILE A 155 28.81 -0.94 4.47
CA ILE A 155 28.16 -1.19 5.76
C ILE A 155 28.36 -2.65 6.18
N ARG A 156 28.28 -3.60 5.23
CA ARG A 156 28.57 -5.01 5.52
C ARG A 156 29.99 -5.22 6.06
N GLY A 157 30.98 -4.47 5.58
CA GLY A 157 32.37 -4.55 6.04
C GLY A 157 32.63 -3.98 7.44
N LEU A 158 31.66 -3.31 8.06
CA LEU A 158 31.81 -2.71 9.38
C LEU A 158 31.80 -3.76 10.50
N SER A 159 32.22 -3.33 11.70
CA SER A 159 32.13 -4.17 12.91
C SER A 159 30.69 -4.54 13.24
N LEU A 160 30.49 -5.64 13.99
CA LEU A 160 29.17 -6.05 14.47
C LEU A 160 28.43 -4.91 15.19
N ALA A 161 29.14 -4.19 16.08
CA ALA A 161 28.56 -3.08 16.84
C ALA A 161 28.07 -1.92 15.94
N GLU A 162 28.81 -1.62 14.87
CA GLU A 162 28.41 -0.59 13.91
C GLU A 162 27.24 -1.04 13.04
N ARG A 163 27.23 -2.29 12.57
CA ARG A 163 26.10 -2.85 11.80
C ARG A 163 24.83 -2.91 12.62
N LYS A 164 24.91 -3.30 13.91
CA LYS A 164 23.81 -3.21 14.86
C LYS A 164 23.24 -1.80 14.93
N ARG A 165 24.11 -0.79 15.07
CA ARG A 165 23.70 0.61 15.11
C ARG A 165 22.98 1.02 13.82
N HIS A 166 23.53 0.68 12.66
CA HIS A 166 22.92 0.97 11.37
C HIS A 166 21.55 0.31 11.19
N TYR A 167 21.41 -0.95 11.61
CA TYR A 167 20.13 -1.67 11.59
C TYR A 167 19.10 -1.01 12.51
N LEU A 168 19.50 -0.73 13.75
CA LEU A 168 18.62 -0.14 14.74
C LEU A 168 18.10 1.23 14.32
N THR A 169 19.00 2.11 13.87
CA THR A 169 18.60 3.47 13.49
C THR A 169 17.93 3.51 12.14
N GLY A 170 18.51 2.88 11.11
CA GLY A 170 18.08 3.03 9.73
C GLY A 170 17.00 2.04 9.28
N ARG A 171 16.78 0.94 10.02
CA ARG A 171 15.75 -0.06 9.71
C ARG A 171 14.67 -0.09 10.77
N ILE A 172 15.00 -0.54 11.98
CA ILE A 172 14.00 -0.87 12.99
C ILE A 172 13.29 0.39 13.50
N ASN A 173 14.04 1.39 13.97
CA ASN A 173 13.44 2.59 14.56
C ASN A 173 12.73 3.46 13.50
N ASP A 174 13.33 3.60 12.31
CA ASP A 174 12.69 4.31 11.20
C ASP A 174 11.37 3.64 10.78
N GLN A 175 11.34 2.31 10.65
CA GLN A 175 10.13 1.56 10.34
C GLN A 175 9.07 1.69 11.44
N ARG A 176 9.48 1.59 12.71
CA ARG A 176 8.58 1.75 13.87
C ARG A 176 7.95 3.13 13.92
N ILE A 177 8.74 4.20 13.74
CA ILE A 177 8.24 5.58 13.71
C ILE A 177 7.29 5.77 12.53
N TRP A 178 7.62 5.21 11.37
CA TRP A 178 6.76 5.28 10.19
C TRP A 178 5.41 4.58 10.43
N TYR A 179 5.42 3.36 10.98
CA TYR A 179 4.19 2.64 11.35
C TYR A 179 3.36 3.40 12.38
N ALA A 180 3.95 3.89 13.47
CA ALA A 180 3.24 4.66 14.49
C ALA A 180 2.57 5.93 13.92
N ARG A 181 3.29 6.67 13.06
CA ARG A 181 2.75 7.85 12.37
C ARG A 181 1.61 7.48 11.42
N LYS A 182 1.75 6.37 10.68
CA LYS A 182 0.71 5.87 9.77
C LYS A 182 -0.53 5.40 10.52
N ALA A 183 -0.38 4.69 11.62
CA ALA A 183 -1.48 4.26 12.48
C ALA A 183 -2.35 5.45 12.89
N GLY A 184 -1.77 6.47 13.54
CA GLY A 184 -2.51 7.66 13.97
C GLY A 184 -3.10 8.47 12.81
N PHE A 185 -2.46 8.48 11.64
CA PHE A 185 -3.02 9.12 10.44
C PHE A 185 -4.28 8.40 9.93
N HIS A 186 -4.24 7.07 9.90
CA HIS A 186 -5.35 6.23 9.45
C HIS A 186 -6.50 6.24 10.47
N GLU A 187 -6.20 6.25 11.76
CA GLU A 187 -7.17 6.39 12.85
C GLU A 187 -7.95 7.71 12.75
N ARG A 188 -7.24 8.85 12.64
CA ARG A 188 -7.87 10.17 12.46
C ARG A 188 -8.73 10.25 11.20
N ARG A 189 -8.39 9.50 10.15
CA ARG A 189 -9.21 9.44 8.92
C ARG A 189 -10.40 8.55 9.08
N SER A 190 -10.26 7.41 9.76
CA SER A 190 -11.38 6.53 10.09
C SER A 190 -12.45 7.31 10.85
N ALA A 191 -12.08 8.02 11.92
CA ALA A 191 -13.01 8.83 12.70
C ALA A 191 -13.70 9.93 11.87
N ARG A 192 -12.95 10.66 11.06
CA ARG A 192 -13.51 11.71 10.17
C ARG A 192 -14.48 11.13 9.14
N TRP A 193 -14.18 9.98 8.55
CA TRP A 193 -15.06 9.32 7.60
C TRP A 193 -16.32 8.77 8.27
N SER A 194 -16.22 8.23 9.49
CA SER A 194 -17.39 7.80 10.26
C SER A 194 -18.35 8.97 10.53
N VAL A 195 -17.82 10.12 10.94
CA VAL A 195 -18.65 11.33 11.15
C VAL A 195 -19.25 11.83 9.84
N ALA A 196 -18.47 11.86 8.75
CA ALA A 196 -18.95 12.29 7.44
C ALA A 196 -20.07 11.39 6.91
N LEU A 197 -19.96 10.06 7.08
CA LEU A 197 -20.98 9.11 6.66
C LEU A 197 -22.25 9.24 7.50
N ALA A 198 -22.13 9.37 8.83
CA ALA A 198 -23.28 9.58 9.71
C ALA A 198 -24.03 10.89 9.37
N ALA A 199 -23.28 11.97 9.06
CA ALA A 199 -23.88 13.22 8.62
C ALA A 199 -24.58 13.08 7.27
N LEU A 200 -24.01 12.31 6.33
CA LEU A 200 -24.61 12.03 5.03
C LEU A 200 -25.89 11.21 5.16
N GLU A 201 -25.91 10.18 6.02
CA GLU A 201 -27.09 9.37 6.31
C GLU A 201 -28.21 10.21 6.95
N ALA A 202 -27.87 11.06 7.92
CA ALA A 202 -28.82 12.00 8.52
C ALA A 202 -29.39 12.98 7.49
N GLY A 203 -28.53 13.52 6.60
CA GLY A 203 -28.96 14.36 5.48
C GLY A 203 -29.88 13.63 4.50
N GLY A 204 -29.58 12.37 4.19
CA GLY A 204 -30.42 11.51 3.35
C GLY A 204 -31.79 11.24 3.95
N LEU A 205 -31.86 11.03 5.26
CA LEU A 205 -33.13 10.89 5.98
C LEU A 205 -33.97 12.18 5.89
N ILE A 206 -33.35 13.34 6.09
CA ILE A 206 -34.04 14.64 5.96
C ILE A 206 -34.54 14.83 4.54
N ALA A 207 -33.72 14.54 3.53
CA ALA A 207 -34.10 14.62 2.12
C ALA A 207 -35.30 13.71 1.80
N ALA A 208 -35.30 12.48 2.31
CA ALA A 208 -36.41 11.54 2.17
C ALA A 208 -37.71 12.06 2.78
N VAL A 209 -37.65 12.68 3.96
CA VAL A 209 -38.82 13.30 4.59
C VAL A 209 -39.34 14.48 3.76
N LEU A 210 -38.46 15.38 3.29
CA LEU A 210 -38.84 16.54 2.48
C LEU A 210 -39.48 16.15 1.15
N THR A 211 -38.97 15.10 0.48
CA THR A 211 -39.59 14.55 -0.73
C THR A 211 -40.93 13.90 -0.41
N ALA A 212 -41.06 13.19 0.72
CA ALA A 212 -42.32 12.56 1.11
C ALA A 212 -43.45 13.58 1.39
N VAL A 213 -43.11 14.78 1.88
CA VAL A 213 -44.08 15.88 2.08
C VAL A 213 -44.25 16.78 0.85
N GLN A 214 -43.72 16.38 -0.31
CA GLN A 214 -43.84 17.09 -1.60
C GLN A 214 -43.32 18.54 -1.56
N VAL A 215 -42.29 18.82 -0.75
CA VAL A 215 -41.66 20.15 -0.69
C VAL A 215 -40.69 20.37 -1.87
N VAL A 216 -40.20 19.29 -2.50
CA VAL A 216 -39.26 19.34 -3.63
C VAL A 216 -39.66 18.32 -4.71
N ASP A 217 -39.75 18.76 -5.96
CA ASP A 217 -40.05 17.94 -7.15
C ASP A 217 -38.80 17.26 -7.76
N LEU A 218 -37.83 16.89 -6.92
CA LEU A 218 -36.62 16.17 -7.34
C LEU A 218 -36.50 14.86 -6.56
N ASP A 219 -35.94 13.83 -7.20
CA ASP A 219 -35.56 12.58 -6.53
C ASP A 219 -34.29 12.76 -5.69
N LEU A 220 -34.39 13.62 -4.66
CA LEU A 220 -33.34 13.81 -3.67
C LEU A 220 -32.93 12.50 -2.96
N PRO A 221 -33.87 11.58 -2.61
CA PRO A 221 -33.51 10.32 -1.97
C PRO A 221 -32.63 9.45 -2.87
N GLY A 222 -32.93 9.36 -4.17
CA GLY A 222 -32.11 8.64 -5.14
C GLY A 222 -30.69 9.18 -5.25
N ILE A 223 -30.54 10.51 -5.35
CA ILE A 223 -29.23 11.16 -5.41
C ILE A 223 -28.43 10.93 -4.11
N VAL A 224 -29.04 11.18 -2.95
CA VAL A 224 -28.34 11.03 -1.67
C VAL A 224 -27.98 9.56 -1.41
N GLY A 225 -28.85 8.62 -1.77
CA GLY A 225 -28.57 7.18 -1.71
C GLY A 225 -27.38 6.79 -2.56
N ALA A 226 -27.27 7.30 -3.79
CA ALA A 226 -26.12 7.06 -4.67
C ALA A 226 -24.81 7.64 -4.10
N VAL A 227 -24.85 8.85 -3.55
CA VAL A 227 -23.68 9.49 -2.89
C VAL A 227 -23.26 8.69 -1.64
N ALA A 228 -24.22 8.21 -0.83
CA ALA A 228 -23.95 7.38 0.34
C ALA A 228 -23.32 6.05 -0.04
N ALA A 229 -23.90 5.34 -1.00
CA ALA A 229 -23.35 4.09 -1.51
C ALA A 229 -21.93 4.27 -2.09
N ALA A 230 -21.70 5.34 -2.84
CA ALA A 230 -20.38 5.69 -3.35
C ALA A 230 -19.39 6.01 -2.23
N GLY A 231 -19.81 6.75 -1.21
CA GLY A 231 -19.00 7.05 -0.03
C GLY A 231 -18.60 5.80 0.75
N ILE A 232 -19.53 4.86 0.96
CA ILE A 232 -19.29 3.57 1.61
C ILE A 232 -18.29 2.74 0.79
N ALA A 233 -18.51 2.61 -0.52
CA ALA A 233 -17.62 1.85 -1.40
C ALA A 233 -16.20 2.45 -1.44
N TRP A 234 -16.08 3.78 -1.41
CA TRP A 234 -14.79 4.46 -1.29
C TRP A 234 -14.12 4.14 0.05
N LEU A 235 -14.86 4.20 1.16
CA LEU A 235 -14.32 3.88 2.48
C LEU A 235 -13.84 2.42 2.57
N GLN A 236 -14.61 1.48 2.03
CA GLN A 236 -14.24 0.07 1.90
C GLN A 236 -12.98 -0.12 1.05
N THR A 237 -12.76 0.71 0.03
CA THR A 237 -11.52 0.68 -0.77
C THR A 237 -10.32 1.20 0.02
N ARG A 238 -10.52 2.21 0.88
CA ARG A 238 -9.44 2.87 1.65
C ARG A 238 -9.04 2.15 2.93
N GLN A 239 -9.95 1.36 3.52
CA GLN A 239 -9.71 0.50 4.69
C GLN A 239 -8.98 1.22 5.84
N HIS A 240 -9.37 2.46 6.14
CA HIS A 240 -8.66 3.29 7.11
C HIS A 240 -8.58 2.66 8.50
N GLN A 241 -9.68 2.07 8.98
CA GLN A 241 -9.72 1.39 10.28
C GLN A 241 -8.73 0.23 10.35
N GLN A 242 -8.78 -0.67 9.37
CA GLN A 242 -7.89 -1.81 9.31
C GLN A 242 -6.42 -1.41 9.24
N LEU A 243 -6.09 -0.46 8.38
CA LEU A 243 -4.73 0.05 8.26
C LEU A 243 -4.23 0.67 9.57
N ALA A 244 -5.10 1.35 10.33
CA ALA A 244 -4.73 1.88 11.64
C ALA A 244 -4.33 0.76 12.62
N THR A 245 -5.15 -0.30 12.69
CA THR A 245 -4.90 -1.46 13.54
C THR A 245 -3.62 -2.19 13.16
N SER A 246 -3.46 -2.57 11.89
CA SER A 246 -2.26 -3.30 11.43
C SER A 246 -0.97 -2.53 11.67
N TYR A 247 -0.95 -1.22 11.39
CA TYR A 247 0.24 -0.40 11.66
C TYR A 247 0.50 -0.21 13.16
N SER A 248 -0.53 -0.16 14.00
CA SER A 248 -0.35 -0.06 15.45
C SER A 248 0.27 -1.34 16.02
N ILE A 249 -0.20 -2.51 15.59
CA ILE A 249 0.34 -3.81 16.01
C ILE A 249 1.81 -3.91 15.58
N ALA A 250 2.10 -3.64 14.30
CA ALA A 250 3.46 -3.65 13.78
C ALA A 250 4.42 -2.70 14.53
N ALA A 251 3.94 -1.52 14.94
CA ALA A 251 4.74 -0.59 15.73
C ALA A 251 5.05 -1.11 17.14
N LEU A 252 4.12 -1.83 17.76
CA LEU A 252 4.30 -2.46 19.08
C LEU A 252 5.25 -3.66 18.99
N GLU A 253 5.10 -4.51 17.98
CA GLU A 253 6.02 -5.64 17.74
C GLU A 253 7.45 -5.17 17.49
N LEU A 254 7.63 -4.11 16.69
CA LEU A 254 8.97 -3.51 16.52
C LEU A 254 9.52 -2.91 17.82
N ALA A 255 8.66 -2.40 18.71
CA ALA A 255 9.09 -1.94 20.03
C ALA A 255 9.52 -3.12 20.93
N ASP A 256 8.84 -4.26 20.84
CA ASP A 256 9.24 -5.49 21.51
C ASP A 256 10.60 -6.00 20.99
N ILE A 257 10.77 -6.09 19.67
CA ILE A 257 12.06 -6.46 19.04
C ILE A 257 13.20 -5.55 19.51
N LEU A 258 12.96 -4.24 19.59
CA LEU A 258 13.96 -3.28 20.10
C LEU A 258 14.38 -3.58 21.54
N SER A 259 13.47 -4.06 22.39
CA SER A 259 13.79 -4.37 23.79
C SER A 259 14.76 -5.55 23.96
N ARG A 260 14.90 -6.39 22.93
CA ARG A 260 15.70 -7.62 22.95
C ARG A 260 17.03 -7.49 22.21
N VAL A 261 17.33 -6.33 21.63
CA VAL A 261 18.46 -6.16 20.68
C VAL A 261 19.84 -6.27 21.32
N GLU A 262 19.94 -6.12 22.65
CA GLU A 262 21.21 -6.30 23.36
C GLU A 262 21.57 -7.78 23.59
N GLY A 263 20.60 -8.70 23.44
CA GLY A 263 20.79 -10.13 23.68
C GLY A 263 21.85 -10.78 22.77
N PRO A 264 21.80 -10.60 21.43
CA PRO A 264 22.77 -11.20 20.53
C PRO A 264 24.17 -10.65 20.78
N SER A 265 25.14 -11.49 21.14
CA SER A 265 26.52 -11.10 21.44
C SER A 265 27.51 -11.58 20.37
N THR A 266 27.14 -12.60 19.61
CA THR A 266 27.94 -13.19 18.53
C THR A 266 27.40 -12.87 17.14
N GLU A 267 28.18 -13.14 16.10
CA GLU A 267 27.75 -12.99 14.69
C GLU A 267 26.58 -13.92 14.34
N ALA A 268 26.61 -15.17 14.83
CA ALA A 268 25.54 -16.15 14.61
C ALA A 268 24.23 -15.76 15.31
N GLU A 269 24.29 -15.38 16.59
CA GLU A 269 23.12 -14.89 17.33
C GLU A 269 22.53 -13.64 16.68
N TRP A 270 23.39 -12.74 16.19
CA TRP A 270 22.96 -11.56 15.47
C TRP A 270 22.28 -11.90 14.15
N ALA A 271 22.84 -12.85 13.39
CA ALA A 271 22.29 -13.26 12.12
C ALA A 271 20.86 -13.80 12.28
N HIS A 272 20.65 -14.64 13.30
CA HIS A 272 19.35 -15.19 13.66
C HIS A 272 18.37 -14.11 14.15
N PHE A 273 18.80 -13.21 15.03
CA PHE A 273 17.97 -12.09 15.49
C PHE A 273 17.47 -11.21 14.34
N VAL A 274 18.32 -10.92 13.36
CA VAL A 274 17.93 -10.14 12.17
C VAL A 274 16.92 -10.91 11.32
N ASP A 275 17.07 -12.22 11.18
CA ASP A 275 16.11 -13.06 10.45
C ASP A 275 14.73 -12.99 11.09
N GLU A 276 14.63 -13.26 12.41
CA GLU A 276 13.37 -13.17 13.17
C GLU A 276 12.74 -11.78 13.06
N SER A 277 13.56 -10.73 13.18
CA SER A 277 13.11 -9.34 13.11
C SER A 277 12.54 -8.99 11.74
N GLU A 278 13.23 -9.37 10.66
CA GLU A 278 12.78 -9.11 9.30
C GLU A 278 11.61 -10.02 8.88
N GLU A 279 11.54 -11.23 9.43
CA GLU A 279 10.39 -12.12 9.21
C GLU A 279 9.13 -11.55 9.87
N ALA A 280 9.25 -11.01 11.09
CA ALA A 280 8.17 -10.26 11.73
C ALA A 280 7.73 -9.07 10.87
N ILE A 281 8.67 -8.26 10.37
CA ILE A 281 8.32 -7.14 9.47
C ILE A 281 7.60 -7.62 8.19
N SER A 282 7.98 -8.79 7.67
CA SER A 282 7.42 -9.36 6.43
C SER A 282 6.03 -9.97 6.63
N ARG A 283 5.75 -10.63 7.76
CA ARG A 283 4.44 -11.21 8.07
C ARG A 283 3.32 -10.16 8.09
N GLU A 284 3.61 -8.99 8.65
CA GLU A 284 2.71 -7.83 8.68
C GLU A 284 2.27 -7.40 7.27
N HIS A 285 3.18 -7.46 6.29
CA HIS A 285 2.86 -7.12 4.90
C HIS A 285 1.97 -8.17 4.23
N MET A 286 2.05 -9.44 4.66
CA MET A 286 1.18 -10.51 4.20
C MET A 286 -0.20 -10.48 4.89
N LEU A 287 -0.27 -10.12 6.17
CA LEU A 287 -1.55 -9.92 6.90
C LEU A 287 -2.39 -8.80 6.26
N TRP A 288 -1.74 -7.77 5.73
CA TRP A 288 -2.40 -6.73 4.93
C TRP A 288 -3.07 -7.27 3.66
N TRP A 289 -2.61 -8.41 3.13
CA TRP A 289 -3.13 -9.03 1.91
C TRP A 289 -4.22 -10.06 2.17
N GLY A 290 -4.09 -10.89 3.21
CA GLY A 290 -5.08 -11.90 3.57
C GLY A 290 -6.46 -11.32 3.88
N SER A 291 -6.56 -10.01 4.12
CA SER A 291 -7.82 -9.29 4.28
C SER A 291 -8.34 -8.61 3.01
N ARG A 292 -7.64 -8.75 1.87
CA ARG A 292 -8.02 -8.20 0.56
C ARG A 292 -8.52 -9.27 -0.40
N SER A 293 -8.35 -10.56 -0.07
CA SER A 293 -8.93 -11.73 -0.76
C SER A 293 -10.30 -12.08 -0.20
#